data_AF-A0A1H3NVB1-F1
#
_entry.id   AF-A0A1H3NVB1-F1
#
_cell.length_a   1.000
_cell.length_b   1.000
_cell.length_c   1.000
_cell.angle_alpha   90.00
_cell.angle_beta   90.00
_cell.angle_gamma   90.00
#
_symmetry.space_group_name_H-M   'P 1'
#
loop_
_entity.id
_entity.type
_entity.pdbx_description
1 polymer ?
#
loop_
_entity_poly.entity_id
_entity_poly.type
_entity_poly.pdbx_seq_one_letter_code
_entity_poly.pdbx_strand_id
1 'polypeptide(L)'
;MKAIIPFKLKLIPIKKLALINFEKDPDDVYRGLELQYLDGEPYGIGWRVIAYRYDNYVDVYDDYALNTIENEKFDVAENGLANYAKTEIREVRFEKNEYGAHICFSFKDMFNRNISVQIHENTRRHSKAMNLLAPIGAGSKKPTSFPLFFLYEFDFIRKHKTQISIDIDGNKRKVDNFPFPLTKELQWRYYTRYSMDCQMVELAKSEDRILTLVELDEDYSYTEGQTTYYFDNNKGEVSLKSIEVHDKKHKLEMHFDLPLPIQKKNDEKVKGKFFVTTDSTMGIMEGIYHWEQLNGTFIINLSLDKGWTSVPNSVITKMILGPKSIFCTWPKSYNYMQEIQKDSLRSKSEWINSLV
;
A
#
# COMPACT_ATOMS: atom_id res chain seq x y z
N MET A 1 11.33 -16.66 27.06
CA MET A 1 11.07 -15.32 27.65
C MET A 1 9.87 -14.79 26.92
N LYS A 2 8.92 -14.15 27.61
CA LYS A 2 7.66 -13.73 26.97
C LYS A 2 7.62 -12.25 26.62
N ALA A 3 6.96 -11.92 25.52
CA ALA A 3 6.72 -10.56 25.06
C ALA A 3 5.29 -10.40 24.52
N ILE A 4 4.77 -9.18 24.54
CA ILE A 4 3.53 -8.84 23.81
C ILE A 4 3.88 -8.31 22.43
N ILE A 5 3.05 -8.61 21.44
CA ILE A 5 3.09 -7.98 20.12
C ILE A 5 2.05 -6.84 20.10
N PRO A 6 2.45 -5.57 20.29
CA PRO A 6 1.49 -4.48 20.42
C PRO A 6 0.67 -4.32 19.14
N PHE A 7 1.34 -4.25 17.99
CA PHE A 7 0.71 -4.14 16.67
C PHE A 7 1.48 -4.95 15.65
N LYS A 8 0.83 -5.24 14.52
CA LYS A 8 1.38 -6.08 13.45
C LYS A 8 1.66 -5.27 12.19
N LEU A 9 2.66 -5.70 11.43
CA LEU A 9 2.83 -5.33 10.03
C LEU A 9 2.43 -6.54 9.18
N LYS A 10 1.54 -6.35 8.21
CA LYS A 10 0.99 -7.45 7.41
C LYS A 10 1.29 -7.23 5.93
N LEU A 11 1.98 -8.17 5.28
CA LEU A 11 2.15 -8.15 3.83
C LEU A 11 0.81 -8.45 3.14
N ILE A 12 0.49 -7.65 2.13
CA ILE A 12 -0.61 -7.89 1.19
C ILE A 12 0.00 -8.34 -0.14
N PRO A 13 -0.43 -9.48 -0.71
CA PRO A 13 0.31 -10.15 -1.78
C PRO A 13 0.11 -9.56 -3.18
N ILE A 14 -0.03 -8.24 -3.31
CA ILE A 14 -0.12 -7.55 -4.60
C ILE A 14 1.28 -7.43 -5.21
N LYS A 15 1.50 -8.04 -6.38
CA LYS A 15 2.82 -8.12 -7.03
C LYS A 15 2.96 -7.25 -8.26
N LYS A 16 1.85 -6.93 -8.94
CA LYS A 16 1.81 -6.04 -10.10
C LYS A 16 0.56 -5.18 -10.03
N LEU A 17 0.65 -3.99 -10.58
CA LEU A 17 -0.47 -3.05 -10.63
C LEU A 17 -0.41 -2.20 -11.91
N ALA A 18 -1.53 -2.03 -12.58
CA ALA A 18 -1.70 -1.05 -13.64
C ALA A 18 -2.95 -0.21 -13.40
N LEU A 19 -2.82 1.11 -13.34
CA LEU A 19 -3.95 2.03 -13.24
C LEU A 19 -4.18 2.74 -14.58
N ILE A 20 -5.41 2.62 -15.08
CA ILE A 20 -5.87 3.06 -16.39
C ILE A 20 -6.96 4.12 -16.18
N ASN A 21 -6.56 5.39 -16.19
CA ASN A 21 -7.45 6.53 -16.03
C ASN A 21 -8.06 6.95 -17.38
N PHE A 22 -9.37 7.16 -17.37
CA PHE A 22 -10.15 7.74 -18.46
C PHE A 22 -11.18 8.72 -17.85
N GLU A 23 -10.74 9.50 -16.87
CA GLU A 23 -11.59 10.41 -16.10
C GLU A 23 -12.09 11.59 -16.94
N LYS A 24 -11.38 11.93 -18.03
CA LYS A 24 -11.79 12.96 -18.99
C LYS A 24 -12.66 12.43 -20.13
N ASP A 25 -12.76 11.12 -20.29
CA ASP A 25 -13.68 10.45 -21.22
C ASP A 25 -14.30 9.20 -20.56
N PRO A 26 -15.05 9.40 -19.47
CA PRO A 26 -15.59 8.32 -18.66
C PRO A 26 -16.72 7.53 -19.33
N ASP A 27 -17.01 6.34 -18.80
CA ASP A 27 -18.24 5.57 -19.05
C ASP A 27 -19.40 6.13 -18.20
N ASP A 28 -20.63 5.61 -18.29
CA ASP A 28 -21.74 6.01 -17.41
C ASP A 28 -21.53 5.59 -15.94
N VAL A 29 -20.74 4.55 -15.68
CA VAL A 29 -20.48 4.03 -14.33
C VAL A 29 -19.05 4.29 -13.89
N TYR A 30 -18.07 4.03 -14.77
CA TYR A 30 -16.66 4.01 -14.41
C TYR A 30 -15.86 5.18 -14.99
N ARG A 31 -14.87 5.63 -14.22
CA ARG A 31 -13.88 6.66 -14.60
C ARG A 31 -12.44 6.15 -14.67
N GLY A 32 -12.20 4.91 -14.23
CA GLY A 32 -10.89 4.29 -14.25
C GLY A 32 -10.94 2.82 -13.89
N LEU A 33 -9.90 2.08 -14.27
CA LEU A 33 -9.71 0.67 -13.94
C LEU A 33 -8.30 0.45 -13.37
N GLU A 34 -8.18 -0.39 -12.35
CA GLU A 34 -6.90 -0.89 -11.84
C GLU A 34 -6.83 -2.41 -11.96
N LEU A 35 -5.85 -2.93 -12.68
CA LEU A 35 -5.55 -4.36 -12.73
C LEU A 35 -4.45 -4.68 -11.71
N GLN A 36 -4.72 -5.64 -10.82
CA GLN A 36 -3.78 -6.14 -9.82
C GLN A 36 -3.50 -7.63 -10.02
N TYR A 37 -2.23 -8.02 -9.88
CA TYR A 37 -1.84 -9.43 -9.77
C TYR A 37 -1.61 -9.77 -8.30
N LEU A 38 -2.32 -10.77 -7.78
CA LEU A 38 -2.13 -11.30 -6.44
C LEU A 38 -1.41 -12.65 -6.49
N ASP A 39 -0.42 -12.84 -5.62
CA ASP A 39 0.33 -14.09 -5.44
C ASP A 39 0.66 -14.29 -3.95
N GLY A 40 -0.28 -14.92 -3.24
CA GLY A 40 -0.12 -15.32 -1.86
C GLY A 40 -1.41 -15.31 -1.03
N GLU A 41 -1.30 -15.81 0.20
CA GLU A 41 -2.40 -15.83 1.16
C GLU A 41 -2.80 -14.42 1.64
N PRO A 42 -4.07 -14.19 1.99
CA PRO A 42 -5.18 -15.17 1.98
C PRO A 42 -5.86 -15.33 0.60
N TYR A 43 -5.43 -14.56 -0.41
CA TYR A 43 -6.16 -14.41 -1.68
C TYR A 43 -5.88 -15.54 -2.69
N GLY A 44 -4.77 -16.27 -2.56
CA GLY A 44 -4.32 -17.23 -3.55
C GLY A 44 -3.56 -16.55 -4.70
N ILE A 45 -3.68 -17.10 -5.91
CA ILE A 45 -2.95 -16.62 -7.09
C ILE A 45 -3.96 -16.28 -8.19
N GLY A 46 -3.94 -15.05 -8.69
CA GLY A 46 -4.89 -14.62 -9.72
C GLY A 46 -4.95 -13.11 -9.93
N TRP A 47 -5.98 -12.68 -10.65
CA TRP A 47 -6.16 -11.29 -11.05
C TRP A 47 -7.35 -10.65 -10.34
N ARG A 48 -7.21 -9.38 -10.01
CA ARG A 48 -8.26 -8.52 -9.48
C ARG A 48 -8.36 -7.26 -10.33
N VAL A 49 -9.57 -6.83 -10.63
CA VAL A 49 -9.85 -5.52 -11.23
C VAL A 49 -10.61 -4.67 -10.22
N ILE A 50 -10.09 -3.49 -9.91
CA ILE A 50 -10.79 -2.44 -9.17
C ILE A 50 -11.30 -1.42 -10.18
N ALA A 51 -12.61 -1.24 -10.26
CA ALA A 51 -13.26 -0.26 -11.14
C ALA A 51 -13.69 0.96 -10.34
N TYR A 52 -13.12 2.12 -10.67
CA TYR A 52 -13.40 3.39 -9.99
C TYR A 52 -14.67 4.01 -10.54
N ARG A 53 -15.64 4.25 -9.66
CA ARG A 53 -16.94 4.86 -10.00
C ARG A 53 -16.87 6.38 -9.86
N TYR A 54 -17.86 7.08 -10.40
CA TYR A 54 -18.00 8.53 -10.23
C TYR A 54 -18.51 8.97 -8.87
N ASP A 55 -19.27 8.12 -8.19
CA ASP A 55 -19.77 8.36 -6.84
C ASP A 55 -18.68 8.14 -5.77
N ASN A 56 -17.42 8.02 -6.19
CA ASN A 56 -16.23 7.86 -5.35
C ASN A 56 -16.19 6.54 -4.57
N TYR A 57 -17.00 5.57 -4.97
CA TYR A 57 -16.86 4.17 -4.57
C TYR A 57 -16.05 3.36 -5.60
N VAL A 58 -15.69 2.14 -5.22
CA VAL A 58 -15.10 1.17 -6.14
C VAL A 58 -15.94 -0.10 -6.23
N ASP A 59 -16.03 -0.67 -7.44
CA ASP A 59 -16.50 -2.04 -7.65
C ASP A 59 -15.28 -2.95 -7.83
N VAL A 60 -15.28 -4.11 -7.18
CA VAL A 60 -14.15 -5.05 -7.19
C VAL A 60 -14.55 -6.35 -7.87
N TYR A 61 -13.74 -6.77 -8.83
CA TYR A 61 -13.91 -7.97 -9.63
C TYR A 61 -12.72 -8.88 -9.41
N ASP A 62 -12.94 -10.00 -8.73
CA ASP A 62 -11.91 -11.02 -8.54
C ASP A 62 -12.09 -12.14 -9.55
N ASP A 63 -10.96 -12.63 -10.09
CA ASP A 63 -10.94 -13.88 -10.83
C ASP A 63 -11.42 -15.05 -9.95
N TYR A 64 -12.05 -16.05 -10.57
CA TYR A 64 -12.48 -17.27 -9.89
C TYR A 64 -11.32 -18.05 -9.25
N ALA A 65 -10.08 -17.87 -9.73
CA ALA A 65 -8.89 -18.47 -9.13
C ALA A 65 -8.50 -17.88 -7.77
N LEU A 66 -8.99 -16.67 -7.44
CA LEU A 66 -8.76 -16.06 -6.14
C LEU A 66 -9.74 -16.59 -5.09
N ASN A 67 -9.35 -16.56 -3.82
CA ASN A 67 -10.24 -16.79 -2.69
C ASN A 67 -11.09 -15.53 -2.41
N THR A 68 -12.33 -15.73 -1.96
CA THR A 68 -13.15 -14.62 -1.43
C THR A 68 -12.78 -14.38 0.03
N ILE A 69 -12.49 -13.13 0.40
CA ILE A 69 -12.24 -12.74 1.79
C ILE A 69 -13.50 -12.11 2.38
N GLU A 70 -14.03 -12.73 3.43
CA GLU A 70 -15.21 -12.19 4.11
C GLU A 70 -14.91 -10.81 4.73
N ASN A 71 -15.82 -9.86 4.53
CA ASN A 71 -15.74 -8.51 5.08
C ASN A 71 -14.52 -7.67 4.63
N GLU A 72 -13.97 -7.91 3.45
CA GLU A 72 -12.98 -7.01 2.85
C GLU A 72 -13.66 -5.67 2.50
N LYS A 73 -13.20 -4.56 3.12
CA LYS A 73 -13.90 -3.26 3.06
C LYS A 73 -13.33 -2.26 2.05
N PHE A 74 -12.09 -2.48 1.58
CA PHE A 74 -11.36 -1.55 0.72
C PHE A 74 -11.32 -0.12 1.29
N ASP A 75 -11.08 0.02 2.60
CA ASP A 75 -11.14 1.29 3.36
C ASP A 75 -10.09 2.34 2.91
N VAL A 76 -9.15 1.95 2.06
CA VAL A 76 -8.18 2.86 1.42
C VAL A 76 -8.74 3.58 0.19
N ALA A 77 -9.81 3.08 -0.43
CA ALA A 77 -10.34 3.64 -1.68
C ALA A 77 -11.47 4.66 -1.42
N GLU A 78 -11.15 5.95 -1.24
CA GLU A 78 -12.13 7.04 -1.11
C GLU A 78 -13.34 6.74 -0.20
N ASN A 79 -14.54 6.46 -0.76
CA ASN A 79 -15.75 6.11 0.02
C ASN A 79 -15.86 4.60 0.37
N GLY A 80 -14.97 3.76 -0.16
CA GLY A 80 -14.88 2.32 0.07
C GLY A 80 -15.48 1.48 -1.05
N LEU A 81 -15.71 0.21 -0.73
CA LEU A 81 -16.34 -0.78 -1.62
C LEU A 81 -17.84 -0.47 -1.82
N ALA A 82 -18.28 -0.36 -3.07
CA ALA A 82 -19.70 -0.40 -3.44
C ALA A 82 -20.15 -1.85 -3.66
N ASN A 83 -19.50 -2.57 -4.58
CA ASN A 83 -19.86 -3.95 -4.90
C ASN A 83 -18.63 -4.84 -5.05
N TYR A 84 -18.82 -6.12 -4.73
CA TYR A 84 -17.86 -7.19 -4.97
C TYR A 84 -18.49 -8.26 -5.84
N ALA A 85 -17.76 -8.73 -6.86
CA ALA A 85 -18.17 -9.84 -7.69
C ALA A 85 -16.98 -10.74 -8.06
N LYS A 86 -17.28 -12.03 -8.20
CA LYS A 86 -16.41 -12.97 -8.91
C LYS A 86 -16.74 -12.95 -10.39
N THR A 87 -15.73 -12.96 -11.24
CA THR A 87 -15.88 -13.09 -12.70
C THR A 87 -14.69 -13.83 -13.27
N GLU A 88 -14.80 -14.30 -14.50
CA GLU A 88 -13.61 -14.73 -15.24
C GLU A 88 -12.91 -13.51 -15.82
N ILE A 89 -11.60 -13.39 -15.58
CA ILE A 89 -10.76 -12.36 -16.16
C ILE A 89 -9.89 -13.04 -17.23
N ARG A 90 -10.20 -12.74 -18.49
CA ARG A 90 -9.64 -13.41 -19.67
C ARG A 90 -8.58 -12.56 -20.36
N GLU A 91 -7.84 -13.22 -21.25
CA GLU A 91 -6.86 -12.59 -22.15
C GLU A 91 -5.81 -11.76 -21.42
N VAL A 92 -5.49 -12.13 -20.17
CA VAL A 92 -4.59 -11.33 -19.37
C VAL A 92 -3.16 -11.45 -19.87
N ARG A 93 -2.58 -10.33 -20.30
CA ARG A 93 -1.15 -10.17 -20.49
C ARG A 93 -0.74 -8.94 -19.69
N PHE A 94 0.21 -9.11 -18.78
CA PHE A 94 0.80 -8.00 -18.06
C PHE A 94 2.29 -8.25 -17.87
N GLU A 95 3.04 -7.71 -18.82
CA GLU A 95 4.48 -7.85 -18.92
C GLU A 95 5.15 -6.59 -19.46
N LYS A 96 6.46 -6.49 -19.25
CA LYS A 96 7.31 -5.43 -19.80
C LYS A 96 8.51 -6.09 -20.46
N ASN A 97 8.77 -5.74 -21.71
CA ASN A 97 9.93 -6.21 -22.47
C ASN A 97 10.72 -5.01 -23.05
N GLU A 98 11.68 -5.27 -23.94
CA GLU A 98 12.51 -4.23 -24.58
C GLU A 98 11.72 -3.20 -25.40
N TYR A 99 10.49 -3.53 -25.85
CA TYR A 99 9.59 -2.63 -26.57
C TYR A 99 8.63 -1.89 -25.65
N GLY A 100 8.47 -2.34 -24.40
CA GLY A 100 7.63 -1.72 -23.40
C GLY A 100 6.64 -2.62 -22.70
N ALA A 101 5.66 -1.97 -22.07
CA ALA A 101 4.56 -2.61 -21.37
C ALA A 101 3.49 -3.09 -22.35
N HIS A 102 3.11 -4.36 -22.19
CA HIS A 102 1.96 -4.99 -22.83
C HIS A 102 0.98 -5.35 -21.72
N ILE A 103 -0.16 -4.65 -21.70
CA ILE A 103 -1.22 -4.80 -20.70
C ILE A 103 -2.52 -5.05 -21.45
N CYS A 104 -3.09 -6.23 -21.33
CA CYS A 104 -4.44 -6.52 -21.81
C CYS A 104 -5.18 -7.41 -20.83
N PHE A 105 -6.50 -7.25 -20.80
CA PHE A 105 -7.43 -8.08 -20.04
C PHE A 105 -8.85 -7.79 -20.51
N SER A 106 -9.74 -8.77 -20.32
CA SER A 106 -11.17 -8.60 -20.55
C SER A 106 -11.97 -9.32 -19.46
N PHE A 107 -13.13 -8.77 -19.10
CA PHE A 107 -14.03 -9.36 -18.09
C PHE A 107 -15.46 -8.85 -18.30
N LYS A 108 -16.41 -9.46 -17.58
CA LYS A 108 -17.78 -8.96 -17.50
C LYS A 108 -17.98 -8.25 -16.17
N ASP A 109 -18.53 -7.05 -16.23
CA ASP A 109 -18.90 -6.33 -15.03
C ASP A 109 -20.22 -6.83 -14.45
N MET A 110 -20.64 -6.27 -13.32
CA MET A 110 -21.87 -6.69 -12.64
C MET A 110 -23.16 -6.38 -13.41
N PHE A 111 -23.09 -5.51 -14.41
CA PHE A 111 -24.18 -5.20 -15.33
C PHE A 111 -24.15 -6.09 -16.57
N ASN A 112 -23.29 -7.13 -16.57
CA ASN A 112 -23.05 -8.06 -17.67
C ASN A 112 -22.53 -7.36 -18.94
N ARG A 113 -21.92 -6.18 -18.80
CA ARG A 113 -21.25 -5.46 -19.88
C ARG A 113 -19.87 -6.05 -20.10
N ASN A 114 -19.49 -6.22 -21.37
CA ASN A 114 -18.13 -6.65 -21.69
C ASN A 114 -17.18 -5.47 -21.55
N ILE A 115 -16.11 -5.63 -20.77
CA ILE A 115 -15.05 -4.65 -20.62
C ILE A 115 -13.76 -5.26 -21.15
N SER A 116 -13.06 -4.53 -22.01
CA SER A 116 -11.75 -4.94 -22.50
C SER A 116 -10.77 -3.76 -22.53
N VAL A 117 -9.52 -4.06 -22.18
CA VAL A 117 -8.42 -3.11 -22.23
C VAL A 117 -7.28 -3.75 -23.03
N GLN A 118 -6.68 -2.97 -23.94
CA GLN A 118 -5.46 -3.34 -24.62
C GLN A 118 -4.51 -2.15 -24.65
N ILE A 119 -3.29 -2.36 -24.20
CA ILE A 119 -2.19 -1.40 -24.20
C ILE A 119 -0.96 -2.13 -24.70
N HIS A 120 -0.39 -1.64 -25.79
CA HIS A 120 0.77 -2.23 -26.41
C HIS A 120 1.76 -1.13 -26.80
N GLU A 121 2.81 -0.97 -25.99
CA GLU A 121 3.94 -0.14 -26.36
C GLU A 121 4.85 -0.88 -27.36
N ASN A 122 5.24 -0.19 -28.43
CA ASN A 122 6.16 -0.70 -29.45
C ASN A 122 7.32 0.28 -29.68
N THR A 123 8.10 0.54 -28.64
CA THR A 123 9.23 1.45 -28.70
C THR A 123 10.41 0.98 -27.85
N ARG A 124 11.58 0.88 -28.49
CA ARG A 124 12.86 0.55 -27.84
C ARG A 124 13.50 1.73 -27.11
N ARG A 125 12.84 2.91 -27.09
CA ARG A 125 13.38 4.07 -26.38
C ARG A 125 13.35 3.82 -24.87
N HIS A 126 14.52 3.85 -24.26
CA HIS A 126 14.66 3.71 -22.82
C HIS A 126 13.99 4.86 -22.06
N SER A 127 13.58 4.57 -20.84
CA SER A 127 13.18 5.56 -19.86
C SER A 127 13.55 5.10 -18.46
N LYS A 128 13.95 6.04 -17.61
CA LYS A 128 14.23 5.76 -16.21
C LYS A 128 12.92 5.62 -15.46
N ALA A 129 12.56 4.42 -15.04
CA ALA A 129 11.44 4.20 -14.13
C ALA A 129 11.72 4.87 -12.77
N MET A 130 10.70 5.11 -11.96
CA MET A 130 10.84 5.71 -10.64
C MET A 130 10.33 4.77 -9.55
N ASN A 131 10.78 4.98 -8.32
CA ASN A 131 10.23 4.29 -7.15
C ASN A 131 9.35 5.28 -6.40
N LEU A 132 8.19 4.82 -5.93
CA LEU A 132 7.30 5.69 -5.16
C LEU A 132 6.49 4.93 -4.10
N LEU A 133 6.19 5.64 -3.00
CA LEU A 133 5.12 5.30 -2.08
C LEU A 133 3.80 5.83 -2.64
N ALA A 134 2.86 4.94 -2.97
CA ALA A 134 1.58 5.31 -3.54
C ALA A 134 0.72 6.03 -2.48
N PRO A 135 0.05 7.15 -2.83
CA PRO A 135 -0.74 7.93 -1.90
C PRO A 135 -2.15 7.35 -1.71
N ILE A 136 -2.26 6.02 -1.60
CA ILE A 136 -3.57 5.34 -1.56
C ILE A 136 -4.36 5.64 -0.29
N GLY A 137 -3.70 5.96 0.83
CA GLY A 137 -4.40 6.34 2.06
C GLY A 137 -4.86 7.81 2.11
N ALA A 138 -4.41 8.66 1.18
CA ALA A 138 -4.60 10.12 1.31
C ALA A 138 -6.08 10.55 1.43
N GLY A 139 -7.00 9.82 0.77
CA GLY A 139 -8.44 10.10 0.80
C GLY A 139 -9.25 9.28 1.81
N SER A 140 -8.62 8.42 2.61
CA SER A 140 -9.36 7.53 3.53
C SER A 140 -9.96 8.31 4.70
N LYS A 141 -11.29 8.28 4.82
CA LYS A 141 -12.06 8.95 5.90
C LYS A 141 -12.04 8.21 7.24
N LYS A 142 -11.93 6.88 7.19
CA LYS A 142 -11.98 6.00 8.36
C LYS A 142 -10.96 4.85 8.21
N PRO A 143 -9.65 5.17 8.18
CA PRO A 143 -8.64 4.16 7.95
C PRO A 143 -8.64 3.12 9.07
N THR A 144 -8.52 1.86 8.70
CA THR A 144 -8.29 0.76 9.65
C THR A 144 -6.83 0.35 9.73
N SER A 145 -5.95 0.89 8.90
CA SER A 145 -4.51 0.60 8.87
C SER A 145 -3.81 1.77 8.18
N PHE A 146 -2.48 1.87 8.35
CA PHE A 146 -1.66 2.76 7.53
C PHE A 146 -1.08 1.98 6.34
N PRO A 147 -1.43 2.32 5.08
CA PRO A 147 -0.97 1.56 3.93
C PRO A 147 0.43 1.99 3.48
N LEU A 148 1.37 1.05 3.49
CA LEU A 148 2.71 1.18 2.91
C LEU A 148 2.72 0.49 1.54
N PHE A 149 2.31 1.19 0.49
CA PHE A 149 2.24 0.63 -0.86
C PHE A 149 3.38 1.16 -1.74
N PHE A 150 4.46 0.40 -1.80
CA PHE A 150 5.64 0.71 -2.60
C PHE A 150 5.50 0.16 -4.01
N LEU A 151 5.69 1.04 -4.99
CA LEU A 151 5.73 0.72 -6.42
C LEU A 151 7.17 0.87 -6.91
N TYR A 152 7.82 -0.26 -7.21
CA TYR A 152 9.17 -0.29 -7.75
C TYR A 152 9.12 -0.24 -9.27
N GLU A 153 10.11 0.41 -9.87
CA GLU A 153 10.18 0.63 -11.31
C GLU A 153 8.87 1.11 -11.95
N PHE A 154 8.14 1.94 -11.22
CA PHE A 154 6.92 2.58 -11.67
C PHE A 154 7.19 3.46 -12.90
N ASP A 155 6.35 3.32 -13.92
CA ASP A 155 6.39 4.20 -15.09
C ASP A 155 5.00 4.50 -15.65
N PHE A 156 4.93 5.57 -16.43
CA PHE A 156 3.76 5.94 -17.20
C PHE A 156 3.84 5.34 -18.60
N ILE A 157 2.70 4.97 -19.17
CA ILE A 157 2.64 4.48 -20.55
C ILE A 157 3.05 5.60 -21.53
N ARG A 158 3.93 5.28 -22.47
CA ARG A 158 4.39 6.19 -23.54
C ARG A 158 3.27 6.42 -24.54
N LYS A 159 3.25 7.60 -25.17
CA LYS A 159 2.29 7.87 -26.27
C LYS A 159 2.79 7.42 -27.62
N HIS A 160 4.08 7.66 -27.89
CA HIS A 160 4.64 7.39 -29.20
C HIS A 160 4.71 5.88 -29.44
N LYS A 161 4.25 5.42 -30.62
CA LYS A 161 4.19 4.00 -31.01
C LYS A 161 3.51 3.13 -29.97
N THR A 162 2.41 3.61 -29.41
CA THR A 162 1.59 2.84 -28.46
C THR A 162 0.20 2.69 -29.01
N GLN A 163 -0.30 1.46 -29.04
CA GLN A 163 -1.69 1.15 -29.30
C GLN A 163 -2.42 1.08 -27.97
N ILE A 164 -3.54 1.79 -27.85
CA ILE A 164 -4.36 1.77 -26.65
C ILE A 164 -5.84 1.75 -27.03
N SER A 165 -6.58 0.83 -26.42
CA SER A 165 -8.04 0.76 -26.54
C SER A 165 -8.64 0.34 -25.20
N ILE A 166 -9.69 1.05 -24.82
CA ILE A 166 -10.58 0.68 -23.73
C ILE A 166 -11.96 0.61 -24.35
N ASP A 167 -12.63 -0.52 -24.19
CA ASP A 167 -13.97 -0.76 -24.71
C ASP A 167 -14.86 -1.23 -23.56
N ILE A 168 -15.98 -0.54 -23.37
CA ILE A 168 -17.01 -0.90 -22.39
C ILE A 168 -18.32 -1.03 -23.16
N ASP A 169 -18.78 -2.27 -23.32
CA ASP A 169 -19.99 -2.62 -24.07
C ASP A 169 -20.04 -2.08 -25.51
N GLY A 170 -18.92 -2.17 -26.23
CA GLY A 170 -18.76 -1.64 -27.59
C GLY A 170 -18.49 -0.13 -27.65
N ASN A 171 -18.49 0.56 -26.50
CA ASN A 171 -18.23 1.98 -26.41
C ASN A 171 -16.76 2.24 -26.07
N LYS A 172 -16.01 2.73 -27.07
CA LYS A 172 -14.59 3.08 -26.88
C LYS A 172 -14.42 4.28 -25.94
N ARG A 173 -13.47 4.21 -25.02
CA ARG A 173 -13.04 5.31 -24.13
C ARG A 173 -11.61 5.75 -24.45
N LYS A 174 -11.29 7.01 -24.18
CA LYS A 174 -9.94 7.56 -24.31
C LYS A 174 -9.24 7.65 -22.95
N VAL A 175 -8.00 7.16 -22.89
CA VAL A 175 -7.16 7.38 -21.72
C VAL A 175 -6.78 8.83 -21.53
N ASP A 176 -6.56 9.19 -20.28
CA ASP A 176 -6.12 10.52 -19.91
C ASP A 176 -4.68 10.79 -20.34
N ASN A 177 -4.46 12.00 -20.85
CA ASN A 177 -3.12 12.53 -21.04
C ASN A 177 -2.47 12.86 -19.70
N PHE A 178 -1.15 12.71 -19.60
CA PHE A 178 -0.39 13.18 -18.43
C PHE A 178 -0.76 14.65 -18.12
N PRO A 179 -1.03 15.00 -16.84
CA PRO A 179 -1.72 16.25 -16.49
C PRO A 179 -0.90 17.51 -16.75
N PHE A 180 0.42 17.39 -16.92
CA PHE A 180 1.32 18.51 -17.21
C PHE A 180 1.86 18.40 -18.64
N PRO A 181 2.08 19.53 -19.35
CA PRO A 181 2.67 19.55 -20.69
C PRO A 181 4.20 19.30 -20.62
N LEU A 182 4.61 18.25 -19.94
CA LEU A 182 6.01 17.89 -19.70
C LEU A 182 6.28 16.51 -20.28
N THR A 183 7.48 16.36 -20.83
CA THR A 183 7.97 15.07 -21.30
C THR A 183 8.84 14.42 -20.24
N LYS A 184 8.79 13.08 -20.18
CA LYS A 184 9.71 12.28 -19.38
C LYS A 184 10.75 11.67 -20.31
N GLU A 185 12.00 12.12 -20.21
CA GLU A 185 13.08 11.73 -21.13
C GLU A 185 12.71 11.98 -22.61
N LEU A 186 12.22 13.19 -22.90
CA LEU A 186 11.76 13.62 -24.23
C LEU A 186 10.65 12.74 -24.84
N GLN A 187 9.91 12.01 -23.99
CA GLN A 187 8.80 11.16 -24.39
C GLN A 187 7.51 11.58 -23.70
N TRP A 188 6.47 11.83 -24.49
CA TRP A 188 5.12 12.09 -24.01
C TRP A 188 4.50 10.86 -23.36
N ARG A 189 3.74 11.08 -22.28
CA ARG A 189 3.12 10.02 -21.48
C ARG A 189 1.60 10.17 -21.40
N TYR A 190 0.90 9.05 -21.30
CA TYR A 190 -0.45 9.00 -20.76
C TYR A 190 -0.40 9.06 -19.23
N TYR A 191 -1.54 9.34 -18.60
CA TYR A 191 -1.67 9.24 -17.14
C TYR A 191 -1.90 7.80 -16.66
N THR A 192 -2.12 6.87 -17.59
CA THR A 192 -2.02 5.43 -17.37
C THR A 192 -0.61 5.05 -16.91
N ARG A 193 -0.54 4.25 -15.85
CA ARG A 193 0.70 3.93 -15.16
C ARG A 193 0.71 2.50 -14.67
N TYR A 194 1.89 1.95 -14.46
CA TYR A 194 2.04 0.56 -14.03
C TYR A 194 3.31 0.35 -13.22
N SER A 195 3.32 -0.73 -12.46
CA SER A 195 4.49 -1.33 -11.87
C SER A 195 4.42 -2.85 -12.01
N MET A 196 5.57 -3.44 -12.36
CA MET A 196 5.76 -4.89 -12.45
C MET A 196 6.19 -5.52 -11.12
N ASP A 197 6.43 -4.67 -10.11
CA ASP A 197 7.05 -5.05 -8.87
C ASP A 197 6.54 -4.17 -7.73
N CYS A 198 5.69 -4.76 -6.90
CA CYS A 198 4.91 -4.08 -5.87
C CYS A 198 5.17 -4.73 -4.51
N GLN A 199 5.23 -3.90 -3.46
CA GLN A 199 5.21 -4.35 -2.07
C GLN A 199 4.17 -3.54 -1.32
N MET A 200 3.14 -4.19 -0.79
CA MET A 200 2.14 -3.56 0.06
C MET A 200 2.19 -4.15 1.46
N VAL A 201 2.36 -3.29 2.47
CA VAL A 201 2.31 -3.67 3.89
C VAL A 201 1.27 -2.81 4.60
N GLU A 202 0.37 -3.44 5.34
CA GLU A 202 -0.50 -2.74 6.28
C GLU A 202 0.21 -2.59 7.62
N LEU A 203 0.35 -1.36 8.09
CA LEU A 203 0.95 -1.06 9.38
C LEU A 203 -0.15 -0.86 10.44
N ALA A 204 -0.04 -1.64 11.52
CA ALA A 204 -0.84 -1.56 12.74
C ALA A 204 -2.35 -1.48 12.51
N LYS A 205 -2.96 -2.57 12.02
CA LYS A 205 -4.42 -2.60 11.84
C LYS A 205 -5.17 -2.27 13.15
N SER A 206 -6.16 -1.39 13.06
CA SER A 206 -7.08 -0.98 14.13
C SER A 206 -7.99 -2.14 14.52
N GLU A 207 -7.91 -2.55 15.79
CA GLU A 207 -8.59 -3.74 16.31
C GLU A 207 -8.99 -3.52 17.79
N ASP A 208 -10.10 -4.13 18.21
CA ASP A 208 -10.39 -4.41 19.63
C ASP A 208 -10.18 -5.91 19.84
N ARG A 209 -9.08 -6.28 20.50
CA ARG A 209 -8.67 -7.67 20.65
C ARG A 209 -7.91 -7.90 21.95
N ILE A 210 -7.76 -9.17 22.33
CA ILE A 210 -6.79 -9.57 23.35
C ILE A 210 -5.45 -9.79 22.65
N LEU A 211 -4.39 -9.17 23.14
CA LEU A 211 -3.04 -9.34 22.58
C LEU A 211 -2.47 -10.71 22.93
N THR A 212 -1.73 -11.29 21.98
CA THR A 212 -1.03 -12.55 22.19
C THR A 212 0.28 -12.30 22.93
N LEU A 213 0.51 -13.10 23.96
CA LEU A 213 1.80 -13.22 24.63
C LEU A 213 2.61 -14.32 23.93
N VAL A 214 3.76 -13.97 23.36
CA VAL A 214 4.60 -14.86 22.56
C VAL A 214 5.84 -15.26 23.34
N GLU A 215 6.34 -16.47 23.12
CA GLU A 215 7.67 -16.87 23.56
C GLU A 215 8.70 -16.40 22.52
N LEU A 216 9.77 -15.80 23.02
CA LEU A 216 10.91 -15.35 22.22
C LEU A 216 11.95 -16.47 22.06
N ASP A 217 12.56 -16.49 20.89
CA ASP A 217 13.71 -17.32 20.55
C ASP A 217 14.98 -16.86 21.30
N GLU A 218 16.07 -17.63 21.20
CA GLU A 218 17.34 -17.37 21.92
C GLU A 218 17.96 -16.01 21.59
N ASP A 219 17.71 -15.50 20.38
CA ASP A 219 18.18 -14.21 19.89
C ASP A 219 17.22 -13.05 20.22
N TYR A 220 16.22 -13.29 21.07
CA TYR A 220 15.15 -12.35 21.41
C TYR A 220 14.31 -11.94 20.19
N SER A 221 14.07 -12.86 19.25
CA SER A 221 13.15 -12.66 18.13
C SER A 221 11.87 -13.49 18.27
N TYR A 222 10.87 -13.15 17.46
CA TYR A 222 9.67 -13.96 17.25
C TYR A 222 9.22 -13.81 15.79
N THR A 223 8.93 -14.91 15.10
CA THR A 223 8.49 -14.90 13.70
C THR A 223 7.05 -15.40 13.56
N GLU A 224 6.22 -14.61 12.88
CA GLU A 224 4.86 -14.96 12.49
C GLU A 224 4.71 -14.81 10.97
N GLY A 225 4.67 -15.92 10.25
CA GLY A 225 4.58 -15.92 8.79
C GLY A 225 5.81 -15.26 8.14
N GLN A 226 5.59 -14.11 7.50
CA GLN A 226 6.63 -13.33 6.80
C GLN A 226 7.18 -12.18 7.65
N THR A 227 6.77 -12.09 8.92
CA THR A 227 7.11 -10.97 9.79
C THR A 227 7.91 -11.46 10.98
N THR A 228 9.07 -10.84 11.19
CA THR A 228 9.94 -11.11 12.34
C THR A 228 10.01 -9.88 13.23
N TYR A 229 9.78 -10.07 14.52
CA TYR A 229 9.83 -9.05 15.54
C TYR A 229 11.12 -9.26 16.35
N TYR A 230 11.91 -8.20 16.52
CA TYR A 230 13.14 -8.22 17.29
C TYR A 230 12.98 -7.39 18.56
N PHE A 231 13.42 -7.94 19.68
CA PHE A 231 13.31 -7.31 20.98
C PHE A 231 14.69 -7.08 21.59
N ASP A 232 14.79 -6.03 22.41
CA ASP A 232 15.90 -5.85 23.33
C ASP A 232 15.43 -6.21 24.74
N ASN A 233 16.34 -6.80 25.52
CA ASN A 233 16.12 -7.12 26.93
C ASN A 233 17.17 -6.39 27.78
N ASN A 234 16.73 -5.39 28.55
CA ASN A 234 17.60 -4.67 29.47
C ASN A 234 17.16 -4.92 30.91
N LYS A 235 17.95 -5.69 31.66
CA LYS A 235 17.68 -6.04 33.09
C LYS A 235 16.28 -6.64 33.32
N GLY A 236 15.78 -7.41 32.35
CA GLY A 236 14.47 -8.06 32.41
C GLY A 236 13.30 -7.20 31.94
N GLU A 237 13.55 -6.00 31.43
CA GLU A 237 12.56 -5.20 30.71
C GLU A 237 12.70 -5.45 29.20
N VAL A 238 11.64 -5.99 28.60
CA VAL A 238 11.58 -6.29 27.17
C VAL A 238 11.01 -5.08 26.43
N SER A 239 11.65 -4.70 25.34
CA SER A 239 11.23 -3.60 24.47
C SER A 239 11.33 -4.02 23.01
N LEU A 240 10.41 -3.57 22.17
CA LEU A 240 10.40 -3.86 20.74
C LEU A 240 11.41 -2.96 20.03
N LYS A 241 12.40 -3.57 19.37
CA LYS A 241 13.50 -2.89 18.70
C LYS A 241 13.23 -2.64 17.23
N SER A 242 12.75 -3.68 16.54
CA SER A 242 12.40 -3.58 15.11
C SER A 242 11.39 -4.66 14.71
N ILE A 243 10.76 -4.44 13.56
CA ILE A 243 9.86 -5.36 12.89
C ILE A 243 10.32 -5.45 11.45
N GLU A 244 10.59 -6.65 10.97
CA GLU A 244 10.93 -6.93 9.59
C GLU A 244 9.80 -7.66 8.88
N VAL A 245 9.49 -7.27 7.65
CA VAL A 245 8.58 -7.98 6.75
C VAL A 245 9.36 -8.41 5.53
N HIS A 246 9.38 -9.70 5.28
CA HIS A 246 10.11 -10.33 4.18
C HIS A 246 9.16 -10.67 3.05
N ASP A 247 9.27 -9.96 1.93
CA ASP A 247 8.71 -10.40 0.65
C ASP A 247 9.78 -11.17 -0.15
N LYS A 248 9.37 -11.90 -1.19
CA LYS A 248 10.26 -12.67 -2.07
C LYS A 248 11.42 -11.83 -2.65
N LYS A 249 11.24 -10.52 -2.82
CA LYS A 249 12.23 -9.60 -3.43
C LYS A 249 12.70 -8.49 -2.51
N HIS A 250 11.82 -7.98 -1.65
CA HIS A 250 12.04 -6.76 -0.89
C HIS A 250 11.92 -7.03 0.61
N LYS A 251 12.79 -6.40 1.40
CA LYS A 251 12.66 -6.35 2.86
C LYS A 251 12.07 -4.99 3.24
N LEU A 252 11.07 -5.00 4.10
CA LEU A 252 10.64 -3.80 4.82
C LEU A 252 11.08 -3.92 6.27
N GLU A 253 11.63 -2.85 6.83
CA GLU A 253 12.02 -2.79 8.24
C GLU A 253 11.43 -1.54 8.89
N MET A 254 10.72 -1.73 9.99
CA MET A 254 10.35 -0.68 10.92
C MET A 254 11.28 -0.78 12.14
N HIS A 255 12.10 0.22 12.41
CA HIS A 255 12.99 0.22 13.57
C HIS A 255 12.80 1.45 14.44
N PHE A 256 13.10 1.32 15.73
CA PHE A 256 13.00 2.39 16.71
C PHE A 256 14.41 2.87 17.11
N ASP A 257 14.64 4.18 17.20
CA ASP A 257 15.94 4.72 17.66
C ASP A 257 16.23 4.39 19.13
N LEU A 258 15.17 4.42 19.92
CA LEU A 258 15.07 3.90 21.26
C LEU A 258 14.02 2.78 21.21
N PRO A 259 14.30 1.54 21.63
CA PRO A 259 13.33 0.45 21.61
C PRO A 259 12.00 0.84 22.27
N LEU A 260 10.89 0.55 21.60
CA LEU A 260 9.54 0.83 22.09
C LEU A 260 9.25 -0.05 23.30
N PRO A 261 9.02 0.52 24.50
CA PRO A 261 8.67 -0.29 25.66
C PRO A 261 7.37 -1.05 25.39
N ILE A 262 7.36 -2.35 25.67
CA ILE A 262 6.14 -3.16 25.62
C ILE A 262 5.66 -3.55 27.02
N GLN A 263 6.57 -3.52 28.00
CA GLN A 263 6.28 -3.72 29.40
C GLN A 263 7.33 -2.98 30.24
N LYS A 264 6.89 -2.15 31.20
CA LYS A 264 7.76 -1.60 32.24
C LYS A 264 7.21 -1.89 33.63
N LYS A 265 8.11 -1.83 34.62
CA LYS A 265 7.77 -2.03 36.03
C LYS A 265 7.13 -0.78 36.64
N ASN A 266 7.56 0.40 36.23
CA ASN A 266 7.11 1.69 36.77
C ASN A 266 6.29 2.49 35.76
N ASP A 267 5.46 3.40 36.29
CA ASP A 267 4.76 4.39 35.48
C ASP A 267 5.78 5.38 34.92
N GLU A 268 5.97 5.36 33.61
CA GLU A 268 6.92 6.19 32.90
C GLU A 268 6.34 6.67 31.58
N LYS A 269 6.94 7.73 31.03
CA LYS A 269 6.68 8.20 29.68
C LYS A 269 7.96 8.09 28.87
N VAL A 270 7.85 7.50 27.69
CA VAL A 270 8.95 7.36 26.75
C VAL A 270 8.55 7.99 25.43
N LYS A 271 9.48 8.75 24.85
CA LYS A 271 9.33 9.36 23.54
C LYS A 271 10.57 9.02 22.73
N GLY A 272 10.36 8.58 21.50
CA GLY A 272 11.43 8.30 20.57
C GLY A 272 10.95 8.45 19.13
N LYS A 273 11.78 8.01 18.20
CA LYS A 273 11.49 7.99 16.77
C LYS A 273 11.40 6.57 16.26
N PHE A 274 10.66 6.42 15.17
CA PHE A 274 10.68 5.20 14.39
C PHE A 274 10.90 5.55 12.92
N PHE A 275 11.46 4.59 12.20
CA PHE A 275 11.74 4.71 10.79
C PHE A 275 11.19 3.49 10.07
N VAL A 276 10.62 3.72 8.89
CA VAL A 276 10.21 2.65 7.97
C VAL A 276 11.09 2.75 6.73
N THR A 277 11.88 1.71 6.51
CA THR A 277 12.84 1.56 5.42
C THR A 277 12.52 0.34 4.57
N THR A 278 12.87 0.40 3.30
CA THR A 278 13.00 -0.77 2.43
C THR A 278 14.31 -0.61 1.64
N ASP A 279 14.34 -0.94 0.35
CA ASP A 279 15.45 -0.65 -0.54
C ASP A 279 15.90 0.81 -0.43
N SER A 280 17.21 1.04 -0.45
CA SER A 280 17.82 2.37 -0.34
C SER A 280 17.36 3.35 -1.43
N THR A 281 16.81 2.84 -2.54
CA THR A 281 16.28 3.62 -3.65
C THR A 281 14.81 4.05 -3.48
N MET A 282 14.09 3.52 -2.49
CA MET A 282 12.69 3.87 -2.22
C MET A 282 12.57 5.09 -1.27
N GLY A 283 13.61 5.36 -0.49
CA GLY A 283 13.59 6.41 0.53
C GLY A 283 13.10 5.92 1.89
N ILE A 284 12.77 6.86 2.76
CA ILE A 284 12.51 6.57 4.18
C ILE A 284 11.24 7.27 4.67
N MET A 285 10.52 6.61 5.57
CA MET A 285 9.49 7.24 6.38
C MET A 285 10.02 7.43 7.80
N GLU A 286 9.79 8.60 8.39
CA GLU A 286 10.18 8.90 9.77
C GLU A 286 8.95 9.37 10.53
N GLY A 287 8.85 8.92 11.79
CA GLY A 287 7.80 9.33 12.70
C GLY A 287 8.28 9.35 14.15
N ILE A 288 7.39 9.80 15.02
CA ILE A 288 7.59 9.88 16.46
C ILE A 288 6.63 8.91 17.12
N TYR A 289 7.13 8.15 18.09
CA TYR A 289 6.29 7.38 18.98
C TYR A 289 6.26 7.99 20.39
N HIS A 290 5.14 7.82 21.06
CA HIS A 290 5.02 8.07 22.50
C HIS A 290 4.46 6.81 23.15
N TRP A 291 5.06 6.43 24.27
CA TRP A 291 4.59 5.37 25.13
C TRP A 291 4.37 5.93 26.54
N GLU A 292 3.25 5.61 27.16
CA GLU A 292 3.02 5.90 28.57
C GLU A 292 2.30 4.77 29.28
N GLN A 293 2.62 4.58 30.55
CA GLN A 293 1.86 3.71 31.45
C GLN A 293 1.19 4.58 32.52
N LEU A 294 -0.14 4.46 32.62
CA LEU A 294 -0.97 5.17 33.60
C LEU A 294 -2.02 4.20 34.16
N ASN A 295 -2.05 4.04 35.48
CA ASN A 295 -3.08 3.25 36.19
C ASN A 295 -3.31 1.84 35.59
N GLY A 296 -2.24 1.14 35.24
CA GLY A 296 -2.33 -0.22 34.66
C GLY A 296 -2.74 -0.26 33.17
N THR A 297 -2.81 0.88 32.49
CA THR A 297 -3.02 0.96 31.03
C THR A 297 -1.75 1.44 30.33
N PHE A 298 -1.37 0.78 29.24
CA PHE A 298 -0.33 1.26 28.32
C PHE A 298 -0.98 2.01 27.16
N ILE A 299 -0.42 3.16 26.81
CA ILE A 299 -0.87 3.94 25.67
C ILE A 299 0.30 4.11 24.71
N ILE A 300 0.12 3.68 23.47
CA ILE A 300 1.07 3.80 22.38
C ILE A 300 0.48 4.75 21.34
N ASN A 301 1.22 5.81 21.02
CA ASN A 301 0.89 6.71 19.92
C ASN A 301 2.00 6.67 18.87
N LEU A 302 1.63 6.55 17.58
CA LEU A 302 2.55 6.70 16.45
C LEU A 302 2.09 7.86 15.57
N SER A 303 3.01 8.74 15.20
CA SER A 303 2.75 9.88 14.32
C SER A 303 3.81 9.95 13.23
N LEU A 304 3.41 10.12 11.97
CA LEU A 304 4.31 10.19 10.81
C LEU A 304 4.68 11.63 10.46
N ASP A 305 5.11 12.42 11.47
CA ASP A 305 5.26 13.87 11.38
C ASP A 305 6.21 14.37 10.27
N LYS A 306 7.19 13.55 9.87
CA LYS A 306 8.11 13.85 8.76
C LYS A 306 7.61 13.38 7.39
N GLY A 307 6.62 12.51 7.36
CA GLY A 307 6.09 11.94 6.13
C GLY A 307 7.09 11.02 5.44
N TRP A 308 7.04 10.97 4.10
CA TRP A 308 7.96 10.18 3.30
C TRP A 308 9.00 11.05 2.59
N THR A 309 10.28 10.71 2.78
CA THR A 309 11.41 11.31 2.08
C THR A 309 11.78 10.42 0.90
N SER A 310 11.45 10.87 -0.31
CA SER A 310 11.67 10.14 -1.56
C SER A 310 13.12 10.24 -2.05
N VAL A 311 13.53 9.30 -2.93
CA VAL A 311 14.83 9.32 -3.62
C VAL A 311 14.61 9.46 -5.13
N PRO A 312 14.38 10.68 -5.64
CA PRO A 312 14.13 10.89 -7.06
C PRO A 312 15.39 10.65 -7.90
N ASN A 313 15.24 10.05 -9.08
CA ASN A 313 16.35 9.66 -9.97
C ASN A 313 16.42 10.46 -11.29
N SER A 314 15.59 11.49 -11.42
CA SER A 314 15.50 12.38 -12.59
C SER A 314 14.88 13.73 -12.21
N VAL A 315 15.00 14.74 -13.08
CA VAL A 315 14.43 16.07 -12.84
C VAL A 315 12.90 16.02 -12.69
N ILE A 316 12.23 15.24 -13.55
CA ILE A 316 10.76 15.12 -13.50
C ILE A 316 10.30 14.39 -12.24
N THR A 317 11.01 13.34 -11.81
CA THR A 317 10.67 12.63 -10.56
C THR A 317 10.91 13.52 -9.35
N LYS A 318 11.97 14.35 -9.36
CA LYS A 318 12.19 15.35 -8.30
C LYS A 318 11.06 16.37 -8.21
N MET A 319 10.44 16.72 -9.34
CA MET A 319 9.26 17.60 -9.36
C MET A 319 8.02 16.89 -8.79
N ILE A 320 7.74 15.66 -9.24
CA ILE A 320 6.57 14.88 -8.81
C ILE A 320 6.66 14.51 -7.32
N LEU A 321 7.85 14.09 -6.87
CA LEU A 321 8.12 13.56 -5.53
C LEU A 321 8.82 14.59 -4.64
N GLY A 322 8.61 15.89 -4.91
CA GLY A 322 9.17 16.95 -4.08
C GLY A 322 8.64 16.90 -2.64
N PRO A 323 9.34 17.49 -1.64
CA PRO A 323 8.95 17.41 -0.22
C PRO A 323 7.56 17.97 0.12
N LYS A 324 6.99 18.81 -0.76
CA LYS A 324 5.64 19.39 -0.64
C LYS A 324 4.58 18.63 -1.44
N SER A 325 4.97 17.62 -2.22
CA SER A 325 4.05 16.81 -3.01
C SER A 325 3.14 15.98 -2.12
N ILE A 326 1.93 15.68 -2.61
CA ILE A 326 1.01 14.80 -1.88
C ILE A 326 1.67 13.48 -1.50
N PHE A 327 2.49 12.90 -2.38
CA PHE A 327 3.23 11.65 -2.14
C PHE A 327 4.08 11.69 -0.87
N CYS A 328 4.71 12.82 -0.56
CA CYS A 328 5.57 12.98 0.61
C CYS A 328 4.82 13.46 1.85
N THR A 329 3.72 14.20 1.68
CA THR A 329 3.03 14.88 2.79
C THR A 329 1.82 14.13 3.32
N TRP A 330 1.14 13.32 2.51
CA TRP A 330 -0.06 12.59 2.94
C TRP A 330 0.16 11.73 4.19
N PRO A 331 1.33 11.06 4.42
CA PRO A 331 1.51 10.24 5.61
C PRO A 331 1.43 11.05 6.91
N LYS A 332 1.78 12.34 6.87
CA LYS A 332 1.79 13.24 8.04
C LYS A 332 0.42 13.43 8.68
N SER A 333 -0.63 13.11 7.94
CA SER A 333 -2.00 13.23 8.41
C SER A 333 -2.45 12.09 9.30
N TYR A 334 -1.72 10.97 9.27
CA TYR A 334 -2.05 9.75 10.00
C TYR A 334 -1.46 9.73 11.40
N ASN A 335 -2.31 9.40 12.36
CA ASN A 335 -1.94 9.16 13.74
C ASN A 335 -2.58 7.85 14.21
N TYR A 336 -1.78 7.00 14.84
CA TYR A 336 -2.24 5.77 15.46
C TYR A 336 -2.25 5.94 16.97
N MET A 337 -3.31 5.45 17.61
CA MET A 337 -3.40 5.32 19.05
C MET A 337 -3.78 3.90 19.41
N GLN A 338 -3.16 3.36 20.44
CA GLN A 338 -3.48 2.07 21.00
C GLN A 338 -3.44 2.11 22.51
N GLU A 339 -4.52 1.65 23.13
CA GLU A 339 -4.62 1.43 24.56
C GLU A 339 -4.53 -0.06 24.84
N ILE A 340 -3.80 -0.46 25.88
CA ILE A 340 -3.61 -1.86 26.29
C ILE A 340 -3.79 -1.94 27.81
N GLN A 341 -4.77 -2.71 28.25
CA GLN A 341 -4.97 -3.02 29.67
C GLN A 341 -3.96 -4.07 30.12
N LYS A 342 -3.07 -3.73 31.06
CA LYS A 342 -1.91 -4.57 31.46
C LYS A 342 -2.30 -5.97 31.92
N ASP A 343 -3.37 -6.08 32.71
CA ASP A 343 -3.75 -7.35 33.36
C ASP A 343 -4.54 -8.27 32.44
N SER A 344 -5.38 -7.71 31.56
CA SER A 344 -6.23 -8.49 30.64
C SER A 344 -5.61 -8.64 29.25
N LEU A 345 -4.58 -7.85 28.93
CA LEU A 345 -4.03 -7.68 27.58
C LEU A 345 -5.07 -7.26 26.55
N ARG A 346 -6.27 -6.82 26.97
CA ARG A 346 -7.25 -6.26 26.06
C ARG A 346 -6.71 -4.96 25.51
N SER A 347 -6.73 -4.85 24.20
CA SER A 347 -6.24 -3.70 23.47
C SER A 347 -7.28 -3.18 22.51
N LYS A 348 -7.37 -1.85 22.44
CA LYS A 348 -8.18 -1.13 21.48
C LYS A 348 -7.26 -0.17 20.74
N SER A 349 -7.30 -0.19 19.41
CA SER A 349 -6.51 0.71 18.57
C SER A 349 -7.32 1.36 17.46
N GLU A 350 -6.87 2.54 17.05
CA GLU A 350 -7.50 3.32 15.99
C GLU A 350 -6.47 4.12 15.20
N TRP A 351 -6.80 4.37 13.93
CA TRP A 351 -6.12 5.35 13.09
C TRP A 351 -7.02 6.57 12.87
N ILE A 352 -6.41 7.75 12.93
CA ILE A 352 -7.03 9.02 12.59
C ILE A 352 -6.27 9.59 11.39
N ASN A 353 -7.01 9.93 10.34
CA ASN A 353 -6.50 10.70 9.20
C ASN A 353 -7.05 12.13 9.29
N SER A 354 -6.17 13.11 9.50
CA SER A 354 -6.54 14.52 9.66
C SER A 354 -6.69 15.30 8.34
N LEU A 355 -6.53 14.66 7.18
CA LEU A 355 -6.76 15.30 5.88
C LEU A 355 -8.23 15.38 5.47
N VAL A 356 -9.12 14.58 6.06
CA VAL A 356 -10.50 14.37 5.57
C VAL A 356 -11.54 14.56 6.66
#